data_AF-A0A0G1XN73-F1
#
_entry.id   AF-A0A0G1XN73-F1
#
_cell.length_a   1.000
_cell.length_b   1.000
_cell.length_c   1.000
_cell.angle_alpha   90.00
_cell.angle_beta   90.00
_cell.angle_gamma   90.00
#
_symmetry.space_group_name_H-M   'P 1'
#
loop_
_entity.id
_entity.type
_entity.pdbx_description
1 polymer ?
#
loop_
_entity_poly.entity_id
_entity_poly.type
_entity_poly.pdbx_seq_one_letter_code
_entity_poly.pdbx_strand_id
1 'polypeptide(L)'
;MQQEVSKTSLNMRIVKQTKDQMIKVLLGKTSVPRGLAELNHYFRVYGPIGFRREKQEDGTIVMISENFRYGSIITHMRNESDLNEKVIDAILTAFEVPSSYAKEADVKQVGKEEYAFA
;
A
#
# COMPACT_ATOMS: atom_id res chain seq x y z
N MET A 1 -42.58 -5.93 26.77
CA MET A 1 -42.52 -5.54 25.36
C MET A 1 -41.21 -4.82 25.14
N GLN A 2 -40.31 -5.49 24.42
CA GLN A 2 -39.13 -5.08 23.66
C GLN A 2 -38.17 -3.97 24.15
N GLN A 3 -36.89 -4.35 24.09
CA GLN A 3 -35.65 -3.62 24.31
C GLN A 3 -35.41 -2.56 23.22
N GLU A 4 -34.69 -1.49 23.54
CA GLU A 4 -33.68 -0.97 22.61
C GLU A 4 -32.50 -0.38 23.38
N VAL A 5 -31.44 -1.17 23.48
CA VAL A 5 -30.15 -0.78 24.03
C VAL A 5 -29.37 -0.07 22.93
N SER A 6 -28.98 1.18 23.21
CA SER A 6 -28.02 1.98 22.45
C SER A 6 -26.80 1.15 22.01
N LYS A 7 -26.70 0.89 20.70
CA LYS A 7 -25.54 0.25 20.06
C LYS A 7 -24.79 1.26 19.21
N THR A 8 -24.09 2.20 19.85
CA THR A 8 -23.16 3.07 19.12
C THR A 8 -21.97 3.41 20.00
N SER A 9 -20.86 2.67 19.87
CA SER A 9 -19.48 3.16 20.17
C SER A 9 -18.38 2.08 20.25
N LEU A 10 -18.63 0.78 20.01
CA LEU A 10 -17.58 -0.23 20.22
C LEU A 10 -16.51 -0.36 19.11
N ASN A 11 -16.71 0.23 17.92
CA ASN A 11 -15.83 -0.06 16.77
C ASN A 11 -14.64 0.90 16.57
N MET A 12 -14.45 1.94 17.38
CA MET A 12 -13.36 2.91 17.17
C MET A 12 -12.07 2.60 17.96
N ARG A 13 -12.12 1.69 18.94
CA ARG A 13 -10.98 1.41 19.84
C ARG A 13 -10.08 0.27 19.38
N ILE A 14 -10.64 -0.77 18.75
CA ILE A 14 -9.88 -1.97 18.38
C ILE A 14 -8.92 -1.69 17.21
N VAL A 15 -9.33 -0.88 16.22
CA VAL A 15 -8.48 -0.56 15.05
C VAL A 15 -7.28 0.35 15.40
N LYS A 16 -7.43 1.25 16.39
CA LYS A 16 -6.35 2.15 16.81
C LYS A 16 -5.27 1.44 17.62
N GLN A 17 -5.66 0.51 18.49
CA GLN A 17 -4.74 -0.14 19.42
C GLN A 17 -3.77 -1.09 18.72
N THR A 18 -4.17 -1.74 17.63
CA THR A 18 -3.30 -2.62 16.85
C THR A 18 -2.18 -1.86 16.13
N LYS A 19 -2.49 -0.68 15.56
CA LYS A 19 -1.50 0.18 14.89
C LYS A 19 -0.45 0.71 15.88
N ASP A 20 -0.89 1.16 17.06
CA ASP A 20 0.01 1.72 18.07
C ASP A 20 0.91 0.64 18.70
N GLN A 21 0.41 -0.60 18.85
CA GLN A 21 1.24 -1.72 19.29
C GLN A 21 2.24 -2.17 18.24
N MET A 22 1.87 -2.20 16.95
CA MET A 22 2.82 -2.49 15.88
C MET A 22 3.96 -1.46 15.84
N ILE A 23 3.65 -0.17 15.93
CA ILE A 23 4.68 0.89 15.96
C ILE A 23 5.61 0.73 17.17
N LYS A 24 5.08 0.39 18.35
CA LYS A 24 5.89 0.15 19.55
C LYS A 24 6.75 -1.12 19.47
N VAL A 25 6.26 -2.17 18.83
CA VAL A 25 7.02 -3.42 18.63
C VAL A 25 8.10 -3.22 17.57
N LEU A 26 7.80 -2.47 16.50
CA LEU A 26 8.75 -2.10 15.44
C LEU A 26 9.89 -1.21 15.97
N LEU A 27 9.60 -0.25 16.85
CA LEU A 27 10.62 0.62 17.45
C LEU A 27 11.44 -0.05 18.58
N GLY A 28 11.00 -1.19 19.09
CA GLY A 28 11.53 -1.78 20.33
C GLY A 28 12.57 -2.90 20.17
N LYS A 29 12.61 -3.63 19.05
CA LYS A 29 13.49 -4.82 18.92
C LYS A 29 14.14 -5.11 17.57
N THR A 30 13.79 -4.42 16.49
CA THR A 30 14.39 -4.65 15.15
C THR A 30 14.38 -3.33 14.38
N SER A 31 15.52 -2.87 13.86
CA SER A 31 15.52 -1.62 13.06
C SER A 31 14.65 -1.84 11.81
N VAL A 32 13.48 -1.21 11.77
CA VAL A 32 12.65 -1.22 10.57
C VAL A 32 13.33 -0.40 9.48
N PRO A 33 13.26 -0.82 8.21
CA PRO A 33 13.71 0.00 7.11
C PRO A 33 12.97 1.34 7.14
N ARG A 34 13.73 2.43 7.02
CA ARG A 34 13.17 3.78 6.95
C ARG A 34 12.08 3.89 5.87
N GLY A 35 12.31 3.24 4.74
CA GLY A 35 11.38 3.11 3.63
C GLY A 35 9.98 2.65 4.01
N LEU A 36 9.88 1.69 4.94
CA LEU A 36 8.59 1.15 5.37
C LEU A 36 7.77 2.18 6.16
N ALA A 37 8.44 2.96 7.00
CA ALA A 37 7.81 4.06 7.73
C ALA A 37 7.37 5.18 6.78
N GLU A 38 8.21 5.51 5.80
CA GLU A 38 7.90 6.53 4.78
C GLU A 38 6.75 6.10 3.87
N LEU A 39 6.70 4.84 3.45
CA LEU A 39 5.59 4.27 2.68
C LEU A 39 4.27 4.39 3.44
N ASN A 40 4.27 4.00 4.73
CA ASN A 40 3.07 4.12 5.56
C ASN A 40 2.65 5.59 5.73
N HIS A 41 3.61 6.48 5.97
CA HIS A 41 3.35 7.91 6.10
C HIS A 41 2.78 8.48 4.79
N TYR A 42 3.36 8.12 3.65
CA TYR A 42 2.92 8.56 2.33
C TYR A 42 1.45 8.24 2.11
N PHE A 43 1.04 6.98 2.29
CA PHE A 43 -0.35 6.58 2.06
C PHE A 43 -1.33 7.27 3.03
N ARG A 44 -0.90 7.61 4.26
CA ARG A 44 -1.73 8.37 5.20
C ARG A 44 -1.93 9.82 4.78
N VAL A 45 -0.93 10.44 4.17
CA VAL A 45 -0.95 11.87 3.80
C VAL A 45 -1.56 12.08 2.42
N TYR A 46 -1.16 11.25 1.45
CA TYR A 46 -1.51 11.45 0.03
C TYR A 46 -2.56 10.48 -0.49
N GLY A 47 -2.83 9.39 0.23
CA GLY A 47 -3.78 8.36 -0.20
C GLY A 47 -3.22 7.41 -1.26
N PRO A 48 -4.10 6.66 -1.96
CA PRO A 48 -3.71 5.65 -2.94
C PRO A 48 -2.91 6.21 -4.12
N ILE A 49 -2.00 5.40 -4.66
CA ILE A 49 -1.29 5.70 -5.91
C ILE A 49 -2.09 5.10 -7.07
N GLY A 50 -2.58 5.96 -7.95
CA GLY A 50 -3.22 5.57 -9.21
C GLY A 50 -2.18 5.40 -10.31
N PHE A 51 -2.43 4.43 -11.18
CA PHE A 51 -1.64 4.16 -12.36
C PHE A 51 -2.51 4.26 -13.60
N ARG A 52 -1.90 4.68 -14.71
CA ARG A 52 -2.44 4.57 -16.05
C ARG A 52 -1.82 3.36 -16.74
N ARG A 53 -2.68 2.48 -17.25
CA ARG A 53 -2.30 1.37 -18.11
C ARG A 53 -2.25 1.77 -19.58
N GLU A 54 -1.11 1.49 -20.22
CA GLU A 54 -0.90 1.63 -21.65
C GLU A 54 -0.49 0.27 -22.25
N LYS A 55 -1.09 -0.13 -23.37
CA LYS A 55 -0.74 -1.37 -24.06
C LYS A 55 0.02 -1.02 -25.33
N GLN A 56 1.22 -1.57 -25.46
CA GLN A 56 2.09 -1.37 -26.61
C GLN A 56 1.76 -2.33 -27.75
N GLU A 57 2.24 -2.00 -28.94
CA GLU A 57 2.05 -2.81 -30.16
C GLU A 57 2.63 -4.23 -30.03
N ASP A 58 3.71 -4.40 -29.25
CA ASP A 58 4.34 -5.70 -28.98
C ASP A 58 3.61 -6.54 -27.91
N GLY A 59 2.48 -6.04 -27.41
CA GLY A 59 1.68 -6.66 -26.35
C GLY A 59 2.17 -6.38 -24.93
N THR A 60 3.26 -5.61 -24.74
CA THR A 60 3.73 -5.20 -23.43
C THR A 60 2.75 -4.20 -22.80
N ILE A 61 2.42 -4.40 -21.52
CA ILE A 61 1.61 -3.50 -20.72
C ILE A 61 2.54 -2.60 -19.92
N VAL A 62 2.35 -1.29 -19.98
CA VAL A 62 3.08 -0.28 -19.22
C VAL A 62 2.14 0.34 -18.20
N MET A 63 2.60 0.49 -16.97
CA MET A 63 1.88 1.16 -15.87
C MET A 63 2.66 2.40 -15.46
N ILE A 64 2.01 3.56 -15.49
CA ILE A 64 2.62 4.86 -15.19
C ILE A 64 1.85 5.49 -14.04
N SER A 65 2.52 5.81 -12.93
CA SER A 65 1.86 6.47 -11.80
C SER A 65 1.36 7.88 -12.17
N GLU A 66 0.13 8.22 -11.82
CA GLU A 66 -0.46 9.51 -12.18
C GLU A 66 -0.39 10.56 -11.05
N ASN A 67 -0.41 10.11 -9.79
CA ASN A 67 -0.52 10.98 -8.62
C ASN A 67 0.58 10.72 -7.57
N PHE A 68 1.67 10.05 -7.96
CA PHE A 68 2.81 9.80 -7.09
C PHE A 68 3.59 11.08 -6.80
N ARG A 69 3.82 11.42 -5.52
CA ARG A 69 4.42 12.72 -5.15
C ARG A 69 5.94 12.77 -5.21
N TYR A 70 6.63 11.64 -5.23
CA TYR A 70 8.09 11.59 -5.24
C TYR A 70 8.69 11.36 -6.64
N GLY A 71 7.91 11.59 -7.69
CA GLY A 71 8.34 11.47 -9.09
C GLY A 71 7.37 10.61 -9.89
N SER A 72 7.90 9.64 -10.62
CA SER A 72 7.08 8.73 -11.42
C SER A 72 7.54 7.29 -11.24
N ILE A 73 6.60 6.41 -10.92
CA ILE A 73 6.80 4.97 -10.95
C ILE A 73 6.34 4.49 -12.32
N ILE A 74 7.26 3.93 -13.08
CA ILE A 74 6.99 3.35 -14.39
C ILE A 74 7.40 1.89 -14.35
N THR A 75 6.49 0.99 -14.68
CA THR A 75 6.77 -0.44 -14.76
C THR A 75 6.12 -1.04 -16.01
N HIS A 76 6.61 -2.19 -16.44
CA HIS A 76 6.08 -2.86 -17.62
C HIS A 76 6.10 -4.37 -17.45
N MET A 77 5.11 -5.04 -18.05
CA MET A 77 5.00 -6.50 -18.05
C MET A 77 4.24 -6.98 -19.29
N ARG A 78 4.67 -8.10 -19.88
CA ARG A 78 3.94 -8.74 -20.99
C ARG A 78 2.76 -9.57 -20.51
N ASN A 79 2.90 -10.16 -19.32
CA ASN A 79 1.88 -11.02 -18.73
C ASN A 79 1.02 -10.21 -17.76
N GLU A 80 -0.30 -10.27 -17.96
CA GLU A 80 -1.25 -9.58 -17.09
C GLU A 80 -1.33 -10.20 -15.70
N SER A 81 -1.10 -11.51 -15.55
CA SER A 81 -1.13 -12.17 -14.23
C SER A 81 -0.06 -11.64 -13.27
N ASP A 82 1.08 -11.22 -13.81
CA ASP A 82 2.26 -10.84 -13.02
C ASP A 82 2.36 -9.31 -12.85
N LEU A 83 1.48 -8.57 -13.54
CA LEU A 83 1.50 -7.11 -13.56
C LEU A 83 1.28 -6.52 -12.17
N ASN A 84 0.36 -7.10 -11.39
CA ASN A 84 0.05 -6.62 -10.05
C ASN A 84 1.24 -6.72 -9.10
N GLU A 85 1.91 -7.88 -9.09
CA GLU A 85 3.12 -8.09 -8.29
C GLU A 85 4.23 -7.12 -8.73
N LYS A 86 4.35 -6.89 -10.03
CA LYS A 86 5.36 -5.98 -10.58
C LYS A 86 5.10 -4.52 -10.20
N VAL A 87 3.85 -4.09 -10.11
CA VAL A 87 3.50 -2.74 -9.62
C VAL A 87 3.82 -2.62 -8.13
N ILE A 88 3.46 -3.62 -7.32
CA ILE A 88 3.78 -3.63 -5.89
C ILE A 88 5.30 -3.57 -5.67
N ASP A 89 6.07 -4.40 -6.37
CA ASP A 89 7.54 -4.40 -6.35
C ASP A 89 8.13 -3.01 -6.70
N ALA A 90 7.58 -2.36 -7.73
CA ALA A 90 8.02 -1.02 -8.13
C ALA A 90 7.69 0.03 -7.06
N ILE A 91 6.54 -0.06 -6.39
CA ILE A 91 6.20 0.80 -5.24
C ILE A 91 7.18 0.55 -4.10
N LEU A 92 7.40 -0.70 -3.69
CA LEU A 92 8.33 -1.01 -2.60
C LEU A 92 9.74 -0.51 -2.91
N THR A 93 10.19 -0.67 -4.15
CA THR A 93 11.49 -0.16 -4.62
C THR A 93 11.57 1.36 -4.55
N ALA A 94 10.51 2.08 -4.95
CA ALA A 94 10.47 3.54 -4.88
C ALA A 94 10.59 4.10 -3.45
N PHE A 95 10.24 3.28 -2.46
CA PHE A 95 10.40 3.59 -1.04
C PHE A 95 11.59 2.88 -0.40
N GLU A 96 12.47 2.23 -1.17
CA GLU A 96 13.62 1.49 -0.64
C GLU A 96 13.22 0.43 0.41
N VAL A 97 12.03 -0.16 0.27
CA VAL A 97 11.53 -1.23 1.14
C VAL A 97 12.08 -2.57 0.64
N PRO A 98 12.88 -3.29 1.44
CA PRO A 98 13.34 -4.62 1.07
C PRO A 98 12.16 -5.58 0.90
N SER A 99 12.26 -6.52 -0.04
CA SER A 99 11.22 -7.51 -0.31
C SER A 99 10.87 -8.38 0.90
N SER A 100 11.80 -8.58 1.85
CA SER A 100 11.55 -9.27 3.12
C SER A 100 10.47 -8.60 3.98
N TYR A 101 10.23 -7.30 3.76
CA TYR A 101 9.22 -6.50 4.44
C TYR A 101 7.94 -6.30 3.61
N ALA A 102 7.78 -7.01 2.48
CA ALA A 102 6.60 -6.86 1.62
C ALA A 102 5.29 -7.20 2.36
N LYS A 103 5.34 -8.15 3.31
CA LYS A 103 4.19 -8.52 4.14
C LYS A 103 3.80 -7.41 5.11
N GLU A 104 4.79 -6.72 5.67
CA GLU A 104 4.61 -5.61 6.61
C GLU A 104 4.22 -4.32 5.89
N ALA A 105 4.63 -4.15 4.63
CA ALA A 105 4.23 -3.05 3.78
C ALA A 105 2.75 -3.15 3.36
N ASP A 106 2.22 -4.36 3.25
CA ASP A 106 0.83 -4.71 2.95
C ASP A 106 0.18 -3.85 1.85
N VAL A 107 0.96 -3.53 0.81
CA VAL A 107 0.49 -2.78 -0.35
C VAL A 107 -0.35 -3.70 -1.23
N LYS A 108 -1.59 -3.29 -1.49
CA LYS A 108 -2.54 -4.04 -2.31
C LYS A 108 -3.22 -3.13 -3.32
N GLN A 109 -3.70 -3.74 -4.38
CA GLN A 109 -4.62 -3.09 -5.30
C GLN A 109 -5.99 -2.91 -4.61
N VAL A 110 -6.42 -1.66 -4.46
CA VAL A 110 -7.67 -1.28 -3.77
C VAL A 110 -8.75 -0.74 -4.71
N GLY A 111 -8.41 -0.57 -5.99
CA GLY A 111 -9.30 -0.12 -7.06
C GLY A 111 -8.87 -0.68 -8.42
N LYS A 112 -9.37 -0.13 -9.53
CA LYS A 112 -9.05 -0.65 -10.87
C LYS A 112 -7.55 -0.61 -11.18
N GLU A 113 -6.88 0.50 -10.86
CA GLU A 113 -5.43 0.69 -11.06
C GLU A 113 -4.86 1.51 -9.88
N GLU A 114 -5.42 1.32 -8.69
CA GLU A 114 -5.07 2.06 -7.47
C GLU A 114 -4.46 1.15 -6.42
N TYR A 115 -3.37 1.61 -5.81
CA TYR A 115 -2.59 0.86 -4.83
C TYR A 115 -2.47 1.62 -3.51
N ALA A 116 -2.71 0.92 -2.40
CA ALA A 116 -2.63 1.50 -1.06
C ALA A 116 -2.26 0.45 -0.01
N PHE A 117 -1.99 0.93 1.20
CA PHE A 117 -1.89 0.09 2.40
C PHE A 117 -3.27 -0.48 2.77
N ALA A 118 -3.37 -1.80 2.97
CA ALA A 118 -4.63 -2.51 3.26
C ALA A 118 -4.70 -3.10 4.68
#